data_AF-A0AA51UMK9-F1
#
_entry.id   AF-A0AA51UMK9-F1
#
_cell.length_a   1.000
_cell.length_b   1.000
_cell.length_c   1.000
_cell.angle_alpha   90.00
_cell.angle_beta   90.00
_cell.angle_gamma   90.00
#
_symmetry.space_group_name_H-M   'P 1'
#
loop_
_entity.id
_entity.type
_entity.pdbx_description
1 polymer ?
#
loop_
_entity_poly.entity_id
_entity_poly.type
_entity_poly.pdbx_seq_one_letter_code
_entity_poly.pdbx_strand_id
1 'polypeptide(L)'
;MKRSILFIFLIAILMFSVYAVSDGDDGTVTSFSSVTPEENVSDNMRAEDTINAVPSNALSENSLMDPAPCIQQEMADKKELKDFLPANPPETTGVLRIQEYVTPYADAVQDYLKDEDLDDADEIYETAVSWIWVSDTTLNYQPDGWLTPTEFLQDTPDFDSNPVPGEIVSDCTEQANTLASLLIGSGEYDEETLRVVMGQVTSSNINGGHAWVEVYEDGEWFPVDATVGPYYDEDLEEVVYPDNYKDIDFDYFRDEKYSVVELWYYYNNEYIIDVSSGTGDAPDYWYSIPSSYY
;
A
#
# COMPACT_ATOMS: atom_id res chain seq x y z
N MET A 1 -22.87 -23.78 -34.46
CA MET A 1 -22.67 -23.97 -33.01
C MET A 1 -22.35 -25.44 -32.71
N LYS A 2 -21.07 -25.80 -32.59
CA LYS A 2 -20.56 -27.09 -32.04
C LYS A 2 -19.03 -27.26 -32.17
N ARG A 3 -18.29 -26.27 -32.68
CA ARG A 3 -16.82 -26.32 -32.79
C ARG A 3 -16.04 -25.41 -31.83
N SER A 4 -16.70 -24.46 -31.15
CA SER A 4 -16.00 -23.55 -30.21
C SER A 4 -15.86 -24.07 -28.77
N ILE A 5 -16.57 -25.14 -28.39
CA ILE A 5 -16.50 -25.70 -27.02
C ILE A 5 -15.27 -26.60 -26.83
N LEU A 6 -14.65 -27.09 -27.91
CA LEU A 6 -13.52 -28.01 -27.82
C LEU A 6 -12.17 -27.31 -27.55
N PHE A 7 -12.07 -26.00 -27.77
CA PHE A 7 -10.82 -25.25 -27.54
C PHE A 7 -10.63 -24.83 -26.08
N ILE A 8 -11.72 -24.59 -25.35
CA ILE A 8 -11.67 -24.16 -23.94
C ILE A 8 -11.19 -25.31 -23.02
N PHE A 9 -11.53 -26.56 -23.35
CA PHE A 9 -11.07 -27.72 -22.57
C PHE A 9 -9.59 -28.10 -22.79
N LEU A 10 -8.95 -27.65 -23.87
CA LEU A 10 -7.55 -28.01 -24.14
C LEU A 10 -6.56 -27.13 -23.36
N ILE A 11 -6.94 -25.89 -23.02
CA ILE A 11 -6.10 -24.95 -22.26
C ILE A 11 -6.11 -25.30 -20.77
N ALA A 12 -7.24 -25.76 -20.22
CA ALA A 12 -7.35 -26.18 -18.82
C ALA A 12 -6.49 -27.42 -18.49
N ILE A 13 -6.23 -28.32 -19.45
CA ILE A 13 -5.41 -29.53 -19.20
C ILE A 13 -3.91 -29.21 -19.21
N LEU A 14 -3.48 -28.13 -19.88
CA LEU A 14 -2.07 -27.72 -19.93
C LEU A 14 -1.60 -26.97 -18.68
N MET A 15 -2.53 -26.37 -17.91
CA MET A 15 -2.21 -25.66 -16.67
C MET A 15 -1.98 -26.59 -15.46
N PHE A 16 -2.45 -27.85 -15.50
CA PHE A 16 -2.30 -28.81 -14.38
C PHE A 16 -1.08 -29.74 -14.49
N SER A 17 -0.11 -29.44 -15.36
CA SER A 17 1.05 -30.32 -15.60
C SER A 17 2.37 -29.88 -14.95
N VAL A 18 2.40 -28.78 -14.18
CA VAL A 18 3.67 -28.20 -13.67
C VAL A 18 3.94 -28.50 -12.18
N TYR A 19 3.09 -29.29 -11.51
CA TYR A 19 3.39 -29.79 -10.16
C TYR A 19 3.50 -31.31 -10.15
N ALA A 20 4.66 -31.83 -10.52
CA ALA A 20 5.12 -33.16 -10.09
C ALA A 20 6.62 -33.36 -10.32
N VAL A 21 7.34 -33.52 -9.20
CA VAL A 21 8.53 -34.37 -9.01
C VAL A 21 9.88 -33.90 -9.60
N SER A 22 10.80 -33.54 -8.70
CA SER A 22 12.10 -34.21 -8.63
C SER A 22 12.62 -34.19 -7.19
N ASP A 23 12.51 -35.35 -6.55
CA ASP A 23 13.19 -35.71 -5.31
C ASP A 23 14.45 -36.52 -5.66
N GLY A 24 15.52 -36.36 -4.88
CA GLY A 24 16.74 -37.16 -4.94
C GLY A 24 18.00 -36.39 -5.32
N ASP A 25 18.85 -36.10 -4.33
CA ASP A 25 20.15 -36.79 -4.27
C ASP A 25 20.70 -36.84 -2.84
N ASP A 26 21.38 -37.94 -2.57
CA ASP A 26 21.85 -38.44 -1.28
C ASP A 26 23.11 -37.74 -0.75
N GLY A 27 23.22 -37.76 0.58
CA GLY A 27 24.49 -38.14 1.23
C GLY A 27 25.28 -37.02 1.89
N THR A 28 25.35 -37.05 3.22
CA THR A 28 26.54 -37.59 3.90
C THR A 28 26.33 -37.64 5.41
N VAL A 29 26.62 -38.83 5.95
CA VAL A 29 26.65 -39.18 7.37
C VAL A 29 28.02 -38.84 7.93
N THR A 30 28.10 -38.10 9.04
CA THR A 30 29.18 -38.22 10.04
C THR A 30 28.68 -37.88 11.45
N SER A 31 28.33 -38.94 12.19
CA SER A 31 28.71 -39.27 13.58
C SER A 31 29.44 -38.22 14.43
N PHE A 32 28.99 -37.96 15.68
CA PHE A 32 29.50 -38.62 16.90
C PHE A 32 28.87 -38.11 18.22
N SER A 33 28.48 -39.09 19.05
CA SER A 33 28.63 -39.25 20.51
C SER A 33 28.18 -38.19 21.54
N SER A 34 27.08 -38.54 22.21
CA SER A 34 26.98 -38.95 23.64
C SER A 34 27.96 -38.38 24.67
N VAL A 35 27.45 -37.64 25.67
CA VAL A 35 27.76 -37.83 27.11
C VAL A 35 26.58 -37.35 27.98
N THR A 36 26.12 -38.21 28.87
CA THR A 36 25.45 -37.92 30.16
C THR A 36 26.10 -38.85 31.19
N PRO A 37 25.86 -38.71 32.50
CA PRO A 37 25.83 -37.52 33.38
C PRO A 37 26.84 -37.69 34.54
N GLU A 38 27.16 -36.64 35.30
CA GLU A 38 27.72 -36.82 36.65
C GLU A 38 26.97 -35.98 37.67
N GLU A 39 26.45 -36.72 38.66
CA GLU A 39 25.92 -36.28 39.93
C GLU A 39 26.97 -35.51 40.74
N ASN A 40 26.54 -34.51 41.50
CA ASN A 40 27.12 -34.26 42.82
C ASN A 40 26.03 -33.81 43.79
N VAL A 41 25.74 -34.73 44.70
CA VAL A 41 24.96 -34.56 45.93
C VAL A 41 25.87 -33.92 46.97
N SER A 42 25.38 -32.91 47.71
CA SER A 42 25.58 -32.89 49.16
C SER A 42 24.53 -32.02 49.85
N ASP A 43 24.00 -32.61 50.91
CA ASP A 43 22.87 -32.22 51.74
C ASP A 43 23.06 -30.93 52.55
N ASN A 44 21.95 -30.26 52.84
CA ASN A 44 21.68 -29.86 54.23
C ASN A 44 20.18 -29.70 54.49
N MET A 45 19.68 -30.46 55.47
CA MET A 45 18.32 -30.42 56.00
C MET A 45 18.15 -29.25 57.00
N ARG A 46 16.96 -28.62 57.05
CA ARG A 46 15.94 -28.82 58.10
C ARG A 46 15.04 -27.58 58.37
N ALA A 47 13.74 -27.90 58.57
CA ALA A 47 12.61 -27.15 59.18
C ALA A 47 11.92 -26.09 58.31
N GLU A 48 10.79 -26.43 57.69
CA GLU A 48 9.41 -26.34 58.22
C GLU A 48 8.92 -24.88 58.38
N ASP A 49 8.13 -24.41 57.42
CA ASP A 49 6.80 -23.88 57.75
C ASP A 49 5.86 -23.90 56.53
N THR A 50 4.61 -24.22 56.81
CA THR A 50 3.57 -24.56 55.84
C THR A 50 2.71 -23.33 55.57
N ILE A 51 2.69 -22.81 54.33
CA ILE A 51 1.55 -21.99 53.84
C ILE A 51 1.28 -22.36 52.38
N ASN A 52 0.16 -23.05 52.17
CA ASN A 52 -0.47 -23.21 50.87
C ASN A 52 -0.91 -21.83 50.35
N ALA A 53 -0.35 -21.39 49.22
CA ALA A 53 -0.94 -20.35 48.39
C ALA A 53 -0.78 -20.73 46.91
N VAL A 54 -1.91 -20.64 46.22
CA VAL A 54 -2.22 -20.99 44.83
C VAL A 54 -1.17 -20.48 43.83
N PRO A 55 -0.87 -21.19 42.72
CA PRO A 55 0.00 -20.68 41.68
C PRO A 55 -0.66 -19.47 41.01
N SER A 56 -0.03 -18.31 41.15
CA SER A 56 -0.33 -17.14 40.35
C SER A 56 -0.01 -17.48 38.89
N ASN A 57 -1.05 -17.72 38.10
CA ASN A 57 -0.99 -17.53 36.66
C ASN A 57 -0.67 -16.06 36.41
N ALA A 58 0.62 -15.72 36.34
CA ALA A 58 1.04 -14.52 35.65
C ALA A 58 0.75 -14.75 34.17
N LEU A 59 -0.47 -14.35 33.78
CA LEU A 59 -0.78 -14.04 32.40
C LEU A 59 0.31 -13.07 31.94
N SER A 60 1.14 -13.56 31.03
CA SER A 60 1.87 -12.75 30.07
C SER A 60 0.89 -11.72 29.55
N GLU A 61 1.01 -10.48 30.01
CA GLU A 61 0.45 -9.33 29.31
C GLU A 61 1.13 -9.35 27.94
N ASN A 62 0.47 -10.00 26.98
CA ASN A 62 0.65 -9.66 25.59
C ASN A 62 0.32 -8.17 25.54
N SER A 63 1.36 -7.36 25.46
CA SER A 63 1.28 -6.02 24.87
C SER A 63 0.52 -6.21 23.57
N LEU A 64 -0.76 -5.86 23.57
CA LEU A 64 -1.47 -5.50 22.35
C LEU A 64 -0.63 -4.36 21.77
N MET A 65 0.25 -4.68 20.82
CA MET A 65 0.64 -3.66 19.86
C MET A 65 -0.68 -3.27 19.21
N ASP A 66 -0.99 -1.97 19.23
CA ASP A 66 -2.03 -1.48 18.33
C ASP A 66 -1.69 -2.00 16.94
N PRO A 67 -2.62 -2.70 16.28
CA PRO A 67 -2.33 -3.26 14.97
C PRO A 67 -2.00 -2.11 14.03
N ALA A 68 -0.79 -2.15 13.46
CA ALA A 68 -0.42 -1.21 12.42
C ALA A 68 -1.52 -1.17 11.34
N PRO A 69 -1.81 0.00 10.75
CA PRO A 69 -2.80 0.14 9.69
C PRO A 69 -2.60 -0.89 8.57
N CYS A 70 -3.70 -1.46 8.07
CA CYS A 70 -3.66 -2.36 6.92
C CYS A 70 -3.68 -1.53 5.63
N ILE A 71 -2.51 -1.20 5.11
CA ILE A 71 -2.34 -0.52 3.82
C ILE A 71 -2.61 -1.52 2.69
N GLN A 72 -3.55 -1.18 1.79
CA GLN A 72 -3.83 -1.97 0.60
C GLN A 72 -2.85 -1.65 -0.52
N GLN A 73 -2.44 -2.68 -1.28
CA GLN A 73 -1.38 -2.56 -2.27
C GLN A 73 -1.75 -3.31 -3.55
N GLU A 74 -1.80 -2.60 -4.66
CA GLU A 74 -1.71 -3.18 -5.99
C GLU A 74 -1.09 -2.13 -6.90
N MET A 75 0.09 -2.44 -7.40
CA MET A 75 0.73 -1.72 -8.48
C MET A 75 1.64 -2.71 -9.19
N ALA A 76 1.76 -2.57 -10.51
CA ALA A 76 2.78 -3.27 -11.24
C ALA A 76 4.19 -3.00 -10.67
N ASP A 77 5.07 -3.99 -10.83
CA ASP A 77 6.43 -3.87 -10.30
C ASP A 77 7.21 -2.74 -11.00
N LYS A 78 8.32 -2.31 -10.38
CA LYS A 78 9.17 -1.23 -10.93
C LYS A 78 9.54 -1.41 -12.41
N LYS A 79 9.64 -2.65 -12.89
CA LYS A 79 10.02 -2.94 -14.27
C LYS A 79 8.83 -2.76 -15.21
N GLU A 80 7.67 -3.26 -14.84
CA GLU A 80 6.43 -3.07 -15.59
C GLU A 80 6.04 -1.57 -15.66
N LEU A 81 6.22 -0.83 -14.56
CA LEU A 81 6.06 0.62 -14.54
C LEU A 81 7.01 1.33 -15.53
N LYS A 82 8.26 0.89 -15.65
CA LYS A 82 9.22 1.41 -16.65
C LYS A 82 8.88 1.06 -18.10
N ASP A 83 8.13 -0.02 -18.32
CA ASP A 83 7.66 -0.37 -19.66
C ASP A 83 6.39 0.46 -20.01
N PHE A 84 5.58 0.84 -19.01
CA PHE A 84 4.43 1.73 -19.13
C PHE A 84 4.83 3.21 -19.34
N LEU A 85 5.79 3.69 -18.55
CA LEU A 85 6.37 5.02 -18.63
C LEU A 85 7.42 5.05 -19.76
N PRO A 86 7.18 5.73 -20.89
CA PRO A 86 8.10 5.66 -22.03
C PRO A 86 9.49 6.17 -21.64
N ALA A 87 10.53 5.39 -21.94
CA ALA A 87 11.93 5.69 -21.63
C ALA A 87 12.46 7.02 -22.22
N ASN A 88 11.69 7.70 -23.08
CA ASN A 88 11.95 9.05 -23.57
C ASN A 88 10.59 9.75 -23.77
N PRO A 89 10.17 10.69 -22.90
CA PRO A 89 9.04 11.57 -23.24
C PRO A 89 9.40 12.35 -24.52
N PRO A 90 8.46 12.55 -25.46
CA PRO A 90 8.73 13.30 -26.68
C PRO A 90 9.31 14.69 -26.33
N GLU A 91 10.41 15.08 -27.01
CA GLU A 91 11.23 16.29 -26.77
C GLU A 91 10.46 17.62 -26.75
N THR A 92 9.15 17.60 -27.01
CA THR A 92 8.30 18.80 -27.06
C THR A 92 7.41 19.00 -25.84
N THR A 93 7.32 18.04 -24.90
CA THR A 93 6.53 18.23 -23.66
C THR A 93 7.26 17.91 -22.37
N GLY A 94 8.35 17.12 -22.34
CA GLY A 94 9.18 16.94 -21.12
C GLY A 94 8.51 16.27 -19.91
N VAL A 95 7.17 16.24 -19.87
CA VAL A 95 6.31 15.62 -18.86
C VAL A 95 6.29 14.11 -19.07
N LEU A 96 6.66 13.34 -18.05
CA LEU A 96 6.35 11.91 -18.03
C LEU A 96 4.83 11.76 -17.85
N ARG A 97 4.21 10.82 -18.56
CA ARG A 97 2.73 10.59 -18.57
C ARG A 97 2.07 10.53 -17.18
N ILE A 98 2.84 10.15 -16.18
CA ILE A 98 2.41 10.06 -14.79
C ILE A 98 1.93 11.39 -14.19
N GLN A 99 2.53 12.54 -14.55
CA GLN A 99 2.07 13.84 -14.05
C GLN A 99 0.68 14.23 -14.60
N GLU A 100 0.23 13.61 -15.70
CA GLU A 100 -1.10 13.83 -16.28
C GLU A 100 -2.23 13.27 -15.39
N TYR A 101 -1.88 12.47 -14.38
CA TYR A 101 -2.83 11.87 -13.43
C TYR A 101 -2.98 12.68 -12.14
N VAL A 102 -2.22 13.76 -11.94
CA VAL A 102 -2.46 14.73 -10.87
C VAL A 102 -3.10 15.96 -11.52
N THR A 103 -4.39 16.18 -11.25
CA THR A 103 -5.21 17.17 -11.98
C THR A 103 -5.98 18.10 -11.05
N PRO A 104 -5.29 18.87 -10.17
CA PRO A 104 -5.93 19.67 -9.13
C PRO A 104 -6.93 20.70 -9.66
N TYR A 105 -6.74 21.16 -10.90
CA TYR A 105 -7.57 22.19 -11.53
C TYR A 105 -8.63 21.63 -12.49
N ALA A 106 -8.85 20.32 -12.51
CA ALA A 106 -9.93 19.73 -13.29
C ALA A 106 -11.30 20.08 -12.67
N ASP A 107 -12.31 20.31 -13.52
CA ASP A 107 -13.68 20.67 -13.06
C ASP A 107 -14.21 19.64 -12.05
N ALA A 108 -13.97 18.35 -12.27
CA ALA A 108 -14.41 17.28 -11.36
C ALA A 108 -13.81 17.38 -9.96
N VAL A 109 -12.52 17.72 -9.85
CA VAL A 109 -11.83 17.88 -8.56
C VAL A 109 -12.36 19.12 -7.84
N GLN A 110 -12.51 20.23 -8.56
CA GLN A 110 -13.01 21.49 -8.02
C GLN A 110 -14.49 21.40 -7.60
N ASP A 111 -15.32 20.71 -8.39
CA ASP A 111 -16.71 20.45 -8.05
C ASP A 111 -16.82 19.52 -6.85
N TYR A 112 -15.98 18.47 -6.76
CA TYR A 112 -15.97 17.56 -5.61
C TYR A 112 -15.59 18.27 -4.30
N LEU A 113 -14.51 19.06 -4.30
CA LEU A 113 -14.12 19.90 -3.14
C LEU A 113 -15.28 20.76 -2.66
N LYS A 114 -15.97 21.43 -3.59
CA LYS A 114 -17.06 22.35 -3.27
C LYS A 114 -18.35 21.63 -2.84
N ASP A 115 -18.69 20.52 -3.49
CA ASP A 115 -19.97 19.84 -3.27
C ASP A 115 -19.94 18.99 -1.99
N GLU A 116 -18.77 18.51 -1.58
CA GLU A 116 -18.53 17.81 -0.32
C GLU A 116 -18.06 18.73 0.82
N ASP A 117 -17.96 20.05 0.58
CA ASP A 117 -17.57 21.07 1.60
C ASP A 117 -16.19 20.78 2.21
N LEU A 118 -15.22 20.37 1.39
CA LEU A 118 -13.87 19.98 1.81
C LEU A 118 -12.96 21.23 1.87
N ASP A 119 -12.94 21.88 3.03
CA ASP A 119 -12.32 23.20 3.21
C ASP A 119 -10.92 23.12 3.87
N ASP A 120 -10.51 21.97 4.42
CA ASP A 120 -9.19 21.77 5.03
C ASP A 120 -8.60 20.36 4.79
N ALA A 121 -7.32 20.19 5.11
CA ALA A 121 -6.58 18.95 4.88
C ALA A 121 -7.14 17.74 5.66
N ASP A 122 -7.68 17.96 6.86
CA ASP A 122 -8.24 16.91 7.70
C ASP A 122 -9.54 16.38 7.07
N GLU A 123 -10.45 17.27 6.65
CA GLU A 123 -11.71 16.91 5.97
C GLU A 123 -11.46 16.20 4.62
N ILE A 124 -10.47 16.70 3.85
CA ILE A 124 -10.05 16.06 2.59
C ILE A 124 -9.56 14.64 2.86
N TYR A 125 -8.73 14.46 3.88
CA TYR A 125 -8.16 13.16 4.20
C TYR A 125 -9.18 12.19 4.79
N GLU A 126 -10.04 12.62 5.70
CA GLU A 126 -11.17 11.84 6.23
C GLU A 126 -12.05 11.31 5.08
N THR A 127 -12.26 12.14 4.06
CA THR A 127 -12.97 11.74 2.84
C THR A 127 -12.17 10.74 2.02
N ALA A 128 -10.88 10.97 1.80
CA ALA A 128 -10.03 10.08 1.03
C ALA A 128 -9.92 8.68 1.64
N VAL A 129 -9.74 8.56 2.96
CA VAL A 129 -9.70 7.26 3.65
C VAL A 129 -11.06 6.56 3.72
N SER A 130 -12.14 7.20 3.27
CA SER A 130 -13.46 6.60 3.17
C SER A 130 -13.71 5.92 1.81
N TRP A 131 -12.91 6.22 0.79
CA TRP A 131 -12.98 5.55 -0.49
C TRP A 131 -12.68 4.05 -0.35
N ILE A 132 -13.30 3.24 -1.19
CA ILE A 132 -13.16 1.79 -1.12
C ILE A 132 -12.06 1.36 -2.07
N TRP A 133 -11.02 0.73 -1.51
CA TRP A 133 -9.98 0.12 -2.31
C TRP A 133 -10.53 -1.09 -3.08
N VAL A 134 -10.34 -1.10 -4.39
CA VAL A 134 -10.71 -2.21 -5.29
C VAL A 134 -9.57 -2.44 -6.26
N SER A 135 -9.24 -3.71 -6.49
CA SER A 135 -8.15 -4.08 -7.38
C SER A 135 -8.41 -3.65 -8.83
N ASP A 136 -7.35 -3.31 -9.54
CA ASP A 136 -7.41 -2.96 -10.96
C ASP A 136 -7.83 -4.15 -11.83
N THR A 137 -7.42 -5.35 -11.41
CA THR A 137 -7.84 -6.59 -12.04
C THR A 137 -9.37 -6.77 -11.99
N THR A 138 -9.99 -6.40 -10.87
CA THR A 138 -11.45 -6.47 -10.69
C THR A 138 -12.16 -5.30 -11.38
N LEU A 139 -11.66 -4.07 -11.20
CA LEU A 139 -12.33 -2.87 -11.68
C LEU A 139 -12.15 -2.65 -13.18
N ASN A 140 -10.94 -2.86 -13.71
CA ASN A 140 -10.58 -2.51 -15.08
C ASN A 140 -10.35 -3.74 -15.99
N TYR A 141 -10.45 -4.96 -15.45
CA TYR A 141 -10.17 -6.22 -16.15
C TYR A 141 -8.75 -6.32 -16.73
N GLN A 142 -7.81 -5.55 -16.18
CA GLN A 142 -6.41 -5.51 -16.60
C GLN A 142 -5.52 -5.23 -15.38
N PRO A 143 -4.23 -5.64 -15.41
CA PRO A 143 -3.36 -5.51 -14.24
C PRO A 143 -3.01 -4.08 -13.84
N ASP A 144 -3.07 -3.12 -14.77
CA ASP A 144 -2.90 -1.67 -14.53
C ASP A 144 -3.84 -0.93 -15.49
N GLY A 145 -4.80 -0.19 -14.94
CA GLY A 145 -5.85 0.55 -15.62
C GLY A 145 -5.96 1.96 -15.06
N TRP A 146 -4.89 2.75 -15.20
CA TRP A 146 -4.81 4.07 -14.56
C TRP A 146 -5.95 4.99 -14.98
N LEU A 147 -6.59 5.61 -13.99
CA LEU A 147 -7.69 6.56 -14.15
C LEU A 147 -7.24 7.95 -13.70
N THR A 148 -7.69 8.97 -14.40
CA THR A 148 -7.56 10.35 -13.92
C THR A 148 -8.45 10.57 -12.69
N PRO A 149 -8.17 11.56 -11.84
CA PRO A 149 -9.07 11.96 -10.75
C PRO A 149 -10.51 12.25 -11.21
N THR A 150 -10.70 12.71 -12.45
CA THR A 150 -12.04 12.88 -13.03
C THR A 150 -12.74 11.54 -13.22
N GLU A 151 -12.08 10.57 -13.86
CA GLU A 151 -12.63 9.23 -14.08
C GLU A 151 -12.86 8.49 -12.75
N PHE A 152 -11.91 8.59 -11.81
CA PHE A 152 -12.04 8.03 -10.47
C PHE A 152 -13.26 8.56 -9.73
N LEU A 153 -13.41 9.89 -9.60
CA LEU A 153 -14.48 10.52 -8.83
C LEU A 153 -15.87 10.39 -9.49
N GLN A 154 -15.95 10.50 -10.83
CA GLN A 154 -17.23 10.64 -11.53
C GLN A 154 -17.69 9.37 -12.25
N ASP A 155 -16.76 8.55 -12.75
CA ASP A 155 -17.11 7.43 -13.61
C ASP A 155 -17.11 6.09 -12.87
N THR A 156 -16.20 5.86 -11.92
CA THR A 156 -16.11 4.58 -11.19
C THR A 156 -17.40 4.17 -10.47
N PRO A 157 -18.22 5.09 -9.89
CA PRO A 157 -19.51 4.72 -9.30
C PRO A 157 -20.47 4.02 -10.28
N ASP A 158 -20.33 4.31 -11.58
CA ASP A 158 -21.19 3.83 -12.66
C ASP A 158 -20.56 2.71 -13.51
N PHE A 159 -19.35 2.25 -13.18
CA PHE A 159 -18.71 1.14 -13.88
C PHE A 159 -19.50 -0.16 -13.70
N ASP A 160 -19.80 -0.85 -14.81
CA ASP A 160 -20.43 -2.18 -14.78
C ASP A 160 -19.59 -3.22 -14.00
N SER A 161 -18.27 -2.99 -13.92
CA SER A 161 -17.28 -3.80 -13.21
C SER A 161 -17.11 -3.43 -11.74
N ASN A 162 -17.62 -2.28 -11.30
CA ASN A 162 -17.51 -1.85 -9.90
C ASN A 162 -18.27 -2.85 -9.00
N PRO A 163 -17.56 -3.56 -8.09
CA PRO A 163 -18.19 -4.55 -7.22
C PRO A 163 -19.04 -3.90 -6.10
N VAL A 164 -18.94 -2.59 -5.90
CA VAL A 164 -19.67 -1.80 -4.91
C VAL A 164 -20.46 -0.68 -5.62
N PRO A 165 -21.63 -0.99 -6.21
CA PRO A 165 -22.33 -0.06 -7.11
C PRO A 165 -22.67 1.28 -6.46
N GLY A 166 -22.32 2.37 -7.15
CA GLY A 166 -22.57 3.74 -6.70
C GLY A 166 -21.50 4.32 -5.78
N GLU A 167 -20.48 3.54 -5.41
CA GLU A 167 -19.35 4.01 -4.60
C GLU A 167 -18.15 4.38 -5.47
N ILE A 168 -17.37 5.36 -5.01
CA ILE A 168 -16.07 5.72 -5.62
C ILE A 168 -15.04 4.65 -5.24
N VAL A 169 -14.48 3.97 -6.23
CA VAL A 169 -13.59 2.82 -6.02
C VAL A 169 -12.41 2.82 -6.99
N SER A 170 -11.23 2.43 -6.52
CA SER A 170 -10.03 2.12 -7.32
C SER A 170 -8.88 1.69 -6.39
N ASP A 171 -7.68 1.50 -6.94
CA ASP A 171 -6.51 1.03 -6.20
C ASP A 171 -5.71 2.19 -5.56
N CYS A 172 -4.47 1.93 -5.13
CA CYS A 172 -3.64 2.93 -4.46
C CYS A 172 -3.18 4.08 -5.37
N THR A 173 -3.03 3.84 -6.67
CA THR A 173 -2.56 4.83 -7.64
C THR A 173 -3.58 5.95 -7.81
N GLU A 174 -4.82 5.60 -8.12
CA GLU A 174 -5.91 6.57 -8.30
C GLU A 174 -6.25 7.32 -7.01
N GLN A 175 -6.25 6.62 -5.86
CA GLN A 175 -6.52 7.24 -4.57
C GLN A 175 -5.41 8.25 -4.20
N ALA A 176 -4.13 7.91 -4.37
CA ALA A 176 -3.04 8.84 -4.10
C ALA A 176 -3.04 10.04 -5.05
N ASN A 177 -3.27 9.82 -6.35
CA ASN A 177 -3.38 10.87 -7.36
C ASN A 177 -4.53 11.83 -7.09
N THR A 178 -5.67 11.29 -6.68
CA THR A 178 -6.86 12.10 -6.36
C THR A 178 -6.67 12.86 -5.05
N LEU A 179 -6.13 12.22 -4.00
CA LEU A 179 -5.78 12.91 -2.75
C LEU A 179 -4.83 14.09 -3.00
N ALA A 180 -3.75 13.87 -3.76
CA ALA A 180 -2.83 14.94 -4.15
C ALA A 180 -3.54 16.07 -4.92
N SER A 181 -4.45 15.72 -5.83
CA SER A 181 -5.22 16.69 -6.61
C SER A 181 -6.18 17.50 -5.73
N LEU A 182 -6.81 16.88 -4.73
CA LEU A 182 -7.69 17.58 -3.79
C LEU A 182 -6.89 18.53 -2.89
N LEU A 183 -5.78 18.07 -2.32
CA LEU A 183 -4.93 18.87 -1.42
C LEU A 183 -4.30 20.09 -2.12
N ILE A 184 -3.87 19.95 -3.38
CA ILE A 184 -3.41 21.09 -4.19
C ILE A 184 -4.59 21.94 -4.66
N GLY A 185 -5.69 21.29 -5.07
CA GLY A 185 -6.88 21.95 -5.61
C GLY A 185 -7.65 22.81 -4.59
N SER A 186 -7.60 22.46 -3.31
CA SER A 186 -8.15 23.24 -2.20
C SER A 186 -7.28 24.45 -1.85
N GLY A 187 -6.00 24.39 -2.16
CA GLY A 187 -5.00 25.40 -1.80
C GLY A 187 -4.38 25.20 -0.41
N GLU A 188 -4.63 24.07 0.25
CA GLU A 188 -3.97 23.68 1.50
C GLU A 188 -2.46 23.42 1.28
N TYR A 189 -2.13 22.83 0.12
CA TYR A 189 -0.75 22.65 -0.34
C TYR A 189 -0.55 23.20 -1.74
N ASP A 190 0.71 23.42 -2.09
CA ASP A 190 1.11 23.78 -3.45
C ASP A 190 1.99 22.68 -4.07
N GLU A 191 2.29 22.82 -5.35
CA GLU A 191 3.13 21.87 -6.08
C GLU A 191 4.57 21.80 -5.54
N GLU A 192 5.02 22.77 -4.74
CA GLU A 192 6.34 22.73 -4.12
C GLU A 192 6.33 21.85 -2.86
N THR A 193 5.22 21.78 -2.14
CA THR A 193 5.09 21.18 -0.81
C THR A 193 4.31 19.87 -0.76
N LEU A 194 3.83 19.38 -1.91
CA LEU A 194 3.14 18.10 -2.01
C LEU A 194 3.69 17.24 -3.16
N ARG A 195 3.81 15.94 -2.92
CA ARG A 195 4.19 14.95 -3.94
C ARG A 195 3.43 13.65 -3.78
N VAL A 196 3.11 12.99 -4.88
CA VAL A 196 2.80 11.57 -4.93
C VAL A 196 4.12 10.79 -4.99
N VAL A 197 4.16 9.69 -4.26
CA VAL A 197 5.29 8.77 -4.20
C VAL A 197 4.85 7.43 -4.76
N MET A 198 5.70 6.82 -5.57
CA MET A 198 5.58 5.43 -5.97
C MET A 198 6.79 4.66 -5.48
N GLY A 199 6.54 3.50 -4.89
CA GLY A 199 7.59 2.67 -4.32
C GLY A 199 7.10 1.29 -3.95
N GLN A 200 7.91 0.59 -3.16
CA GLN A 200 7.55 -0.66 -2.52
C GLN A 200 7.46 -0.44 -1.02
N VAL A 201 6.39 -0.90 -0.39
CA VAL A 201 6.20 -0.81 1.06
C VAL A 201 5.87 -2.20 1.64
N THR A 202 6.11 -2.38 2.93
CA THR A 202 5.74 -3.60 3.66
C THR A 202 4.45 -3.36 4.44
N SER A 203 3.37 -4.06 4.06
CA SER A 203 2.09 -4.08 4.79
C SER A 203 1.75 -5.52 5.15
N SER A 204 1.32 -5.78 6.39
CA SER A 204 0.95 -7.13 6.84
C SER A 204 2.01 -8.23 6.57
N ASN A 205 3.30 -7.87 6.58
CA ASN A 205 4.46 -8.70 6.22
C ASN A 205 4.57 -9.11 4.74
N ILE A 206 3.83 -8.44 3.86
CA ILE A 206 3.90 -8.62 2.41
C ILE A 206 4.53 -7.35 1.83
N ASN A 207 5.43 -7.53 0.86
CA ASN A 207 6.00 -6.42 0.10
C ASN A 207 5.24 -6.30 -1.23
N GLY A 208 4.73 -5.11 -1.52
CA GLY A 208 4.01 -4.81 -2.76
C GLY A 208 4.34 -3.41 -3.25
N GLY A 209 4.14 -3.19 -4.56
CA GLY A 209 4.16 -1.86 -5.13
C GLY A 209 3.02 -1.03 -4.54
N HIS A 210 3.28 0.25 -4.30
CA HIS A 210 2.33 1.14 -3.65
C HIS A 210 2.52 2.59 -4.07
N ALA A 211 1.43 3.34 -4.07
CA ALA A 211 1.40 4.78 -4.26
C ALA A 211 0.77 5.46 -3.03
N TRP A 212 1.39 6.54 -2.57
CA TRP A 212 0.91 7.35 -1.45
C TRP A 212 1.26 8.82 -1.67
N VAL A 213 0.71 9.72 -0.85
CA VAL A 213 1.03 11.15 -0.87
C VAL A 213 2.06 11.46 0.21
N GLU A 214 2.90 12.45 -0.03
CA GLU A 214 3.72 13.10 0.99
C GLU A 214 3.54 14.60 0.95
N VAL A 215 3.48 15.17 2.14
CA VAL A 215 3.40 16.62 2.33
C VAL A 215 4.61 17.11 3.13
N TYR A 216 5.03 18.34 2.84
CA TYR A 216 6.20 18.96 3.44
C TYR A 216 5.80 20.02 4.47
N GLU A 217 6.01 19.70 5.75
CA GLU A 217 5.70 20.60 6.85
C GLU A 217 6.85 20.68 7.84
N ASP A 218 7.03 21.85 8.47
CA ASP A 218 8.06 22.06 9.51
C ASP A 218 9.49 21.65 9.11
N GLY A 219 9.76 21.62 7.80
CA GLY A 219 11.07 21.25 7.24
C GLY A 219 11.24 19.77 6.92
N GLU A 220 10.19 18.97 7.04
CA GLU A 220 10.21 17.51 6.87
C GLU A 220 9.03 17.01 6.01
N TRP A 221 9.28 15.95 5.24
CA TRP A 221 8.23 15.22 4.55
C TRP A 221 7.61 14.19 5.49
N PHE A 222 6.30 13.99 5.45
CA PHE A 222 5.67 12.82 6.04
C PHE A 222 4.62 12.18 5.12
N PRO A 223 4.38 10.87 5.24
CA PRO A 223 3.41 10.14 4.42
C PRO A 223 1.96 10.45 4.80
N VAL A 224 1.09 10.45 3.79
CA VAL A 224 -0.36 10.53 3.89
C VAL A 224 -0.92 9.48 2.94
N ASP A 225 -1.63 8.48 3.47
CA ASP A 225 -2.01 7.28 2.71
C ASP A 225 -3.52 7.06 2.76
N ALA A 226 -4.18 7.21 1.61
CA ALA A 226 -5.63 7.04 1.48
C ALA A 226 -6.09 5.57 1.58
N THR A 227 -5.18 4.61 1.45
CA THR A 227 -5.52 3.17 1.30
C THR A 227 -5.58 2.38 2.60
N VAL A 228 -5.56 3.07 3.73
CA VAL A 228 -5.78 2.48 5.06
C VAL A 228 -7.25 2.19 5.36
N GLY A 229 -8.14 2.69 4.50
CA GLY A 229 -9.59 2.64 4.60
C GLY A 229 -10.24 1.29 4.25
N PRO A 230 -11.55 1.30 3.97
CA PRO A 230 -12.29 0.11 3.54
C PRO A 230 -11.73 -0.46 2.23
N TYR A 231 -11.85 -1.77 2.06
CA TYR A 231 -11.43 -2.45 0.84
C TYR A 231 -12.41 -3.55 0.46
N TYR A 232 -12.53 -3.83 -0.83
CA TYR A 232 -13.30 -4.96 -1.32
C TYR A 232 -12.45 -6.23 -1.29
N ASP A 233 -12.84 -7.19 -0.45
CA ASP A 233 -12.19 -8.50 -0.38
C ASP A 233 -12.77 -9.41 -1.48
N GLU A 234 -11.96 -9.74 -2.48
CA GLU A 234 -12.38 -10.54 -3.63
C GLU A 234 -12.70 -12.00 -3.30
N ASP A 235 -12.06 -12.55 -2.25
CA ASP A 235 -12.30 -13.92 -1.81
C ASP A 235 -13.62 -14.03 -1.04
N LEU A 236 -13.96 -12.99 -0.27
CA LEU A 236 -15.21 -12.90 0.50
C LEU A 236 -16.37 -12.29 -0.31
N GLU A 237 -16.08 -11.60 -1.41
CA GLU A 237 -17.01 -10.80 -2.21
C GLU A 237 -17.77 -9.75 -1.38
N GLU A 238 -17.07 -9.10 -0.43
CA GLU A 238 -17.66 -8.09 0.46
C GLU A 238 -16.69 -6.96 0.79
N VAL A 239 -17.23 -5.81 1.19
CA VAL A 239 -16.44 -4.68 1.69
C VAL A 239 -16.05 -4.94 3.14
N VAL A 240 -14.75 -4.97 3.40
CA VAL A 240 -14.17 -5.07 4.73
C VAL A 240 -13.81 -3.67 5.22
N TYR A 241 -14.21 -3.37 6.46
CA TYR A 241 -13.89 -2.12 7.15
C TYR A 241 -12.87 -2.46 8.24
N PRO A 242 -11.60 -2.05 8.13
CA PRO A 242 -10.62 -2.25 9.19
C PRO A 242 -11.11 -1.64 10.52
N ASP A 243 -10.79 -2.22 11.66
CA ASP A 243 -11.37 -1.76 12.94
C ASP A 243 -10.89 -0.34 13.34
N ASN A 244 -9.70 0.07 12.87
CA ASN A 244 -9.00 1.29 13.30
C ASN A 244 -8.80 2.34 12.20
N TYR A 245 -9.35 2.16 10.99
CA TYR A 245 -9.07 3.11 9.90
C TYR A 245 -9.52 4.55 10.19
N LYS A 246 -10.55 4.70 11.04
CA LYS A 246 -11.07 6.01 11.47
C LYS A 246 -10.23 6.69 12.55
N ASP A 247 -9.28 5.98 13.15
CA ASP A 247 -8.36 6.53 14.14
C ASP A 247 -7.04 6.99 13.47
N ILE A 248 -6.96 6.87 12.14
CA ILE A 248 -5.81 7.30 11.35
C ILE A 248 -6.14 8.68 10.82
N ASP A 249 -5.68 9.70 11.54
CA ASP A 249 -5.81 11.10 11.15
C ASP A 249 -4.74 11.49 10.10
N PHE A 250 -4.87 12.68 9.50
CA PHE A 250 -4.00 13.14 8.41
C PHE A 250 -2.51 13.09 8.75
N ASP A 251 -2.14 13.43 9.99
CA ASP A 251 -0.77 13.48 10.47
C ASP A 251 -0.28 12.18 11.13
N TYR A 252 -1.06 11.08 11.07
CA TYR A 252 -0.73 9.82 11.75
C TYR A 252 0.70 9.33 11.45
N PHE A 253 1.11 9.30 10.19
CA PHE A 253 2.45 8.84 9.79
C PHE A 253 3.56 9.90 9.92
N ARG A 254 3.26 11.05 10.54
CA ARG A 254 4.28 11.98 11.02
C ARG A 254 5.06 11.34 12.18
N ASP A 255 4.34 10.72 13.10
CA ASP A 255 4.89 10.13 14.32
C ASP A 255 4.99 8.60 14.25
N GLU A 256 4.18 7.96 13.39
CA GLU A 256 4.14 6.51 13.23
C GLU A 256 4.97 6.02 12.05
N LYS A 257 5.52 4.82 12.19
CA LYS A 257 6.41 4.24 11.18
C LYS A 257 5.66 3.84 9.91
N TYR A 258 6.13 4.32 8.76
CA TYR A 258 5.65 3.95 7.43
C TYR A 258 6.70 3.07 6.72
N SER A 259 6.45 1.77 6.59
CA SER A 259 7.49 0.79 6.25
C SER A 259 7.86 0.75 4.76
N VAL A 260 8.64 1.74 4.30
CA VAL A 260 9.14 1.80 2.90
C VAL A 260 10.35 0.89 2.67
N VAL A 261 10.30 0.11 1.60
CA VAL A 261 11.37 -0.80 1.15
C VAL A 261 12.20 -0.16 0.04
N GLU A 262 11.54 0.45 -0.94
CA GLU A 262 12.19 1.06 -2.10
C GLU A 262 11.37 2.24 -2.62
N LEU A 263 12.05 3.29 -3.09
CA LEU A 263 11.44 4.44 -3.75
C LEU A 263 11.71 4.39 -5.26
N TRP A 264 10.70 4.71 -6.06
CA TRP A 264 10.77 4.66 -7.52
C TRP A 264 10.62 6.04 -8.14
N TYR A 265 9.53 6.75 -7.82
CA TYR A 265 9.21 8.06 -8.37
C TYR A 265 8.64 8.99 -7.31
N TYR A 266 8.95 10.28 -7.45
CA TYR A 266 8.21 11.38 -6.82
C TYR A 266 7.62 12.23 -7.92
N TYR A 267 6.39 12.70 -7.78
CA TYR A 267 5.78 13.53 -8.81
C TYR A 267 4.57 14.30 -8.30
N ASN A 268 4.18 15.34 -9.02
CA ASN A 268 2.84 15.92 -8.99
C ASN A 268 2.53 16.52 -10.38
N ASN A 269 1.56 17.43 -10.47
CA ASN A 269 1.17 18.06 -11.73
C ASN A 269 2.23 19.02 -12.32
N GLU A 270 3.28 19.39 -11.58
CA GLU A 270 4.35 20.29 -12.03
C GLU A 270 5.72 19.60 -12.07
N TYR A 271 6.08 18.86 -11.02
CA TYR A 271 7.42 18.31 -10.83
C TYR A 271 7.46 16.78 -10.89
N ILE A 272 8.65 16.26 -11.20
CA ILE A 272 8.95 14.83 -11.14
C ILE A 272 10.42 14.54 -10.79
N ILE A 273 10.64 13.42 -10.10
CA ILE A 273 11.95 12.79 -9.87
C ILE A 273 11.83 11.29 -10.17
N ASP A 274 12.69 10.77 -11.06
CA ASP A 274 13.03 9.35 -11.09
C ASP A 274 14.13 9.10 -10.06
N VAL A 275 13.79 8.41 -8.97
CA VAL A 275 14.70 8.20 -7.84
C VAL A 275 15.90 7.34 -8.24
N SER A 276 15.72 6.44 -9.22
CA SER A 276 16.77 5.51 -9.65
C SER A 276 17.87 6.18 -10.47
N SER A 277 17.52 7.16 -11.29
CA SER A 277 18.49 7.98 -12.04
C SER A 277 18.90 9.25 -11.29
N GLY A 278 18.12 9.68 -10.30
CA GLY A 278 18.26 10.98 -9.63
C GLY A 278 17.91 12.16 -10.53
N THR A 279 17.25 11.93 -11.66
CA THR A 279 16.90 12.96 -12.63
C THR A 279 15.48 13.44 -12.41
N GLY A 280 15.29 14.75 -12.50
CA GLY A 280 14.00 15.39 -12.29
C GLY A 280 14.10 16.89 -12.49
N ASP A 281 12.98 17.58 -12.36
CA ASP A 281 12.87 19.04 -12.39
C ASP A 281 12.39 19.63 -11.06
N ALA A 282 12.17 18.78 -10.05
CA ALA A 282 11.76 19.17 -8.72
C ALA A 282 12.84 19.96 -7.94
N PRO A 283 12.43 20.77 -6.94
CA PRO A 283 13.35 21.45 -6.02
C PRO A 283 14.25 20.49 -5.23
N ASP A 284 15.44 20.97 -4.83
CA ASP A 284 16.47 20.16 -4.14
C ASP A 284 15.96 19.46 -2.86
N TYR A 285 15.00 20.03 -2.14
CA TYR A 285 14.48 19.43 -0.90
C TYR A 285 13.53 18.25 -1.17
N TRP A 286 13.10 17.99 -2.41
CA TRP A 286 12.42 16.75 -2.76
C TRP A 286 13.35 15.52 -2.72
N TYR A 287 14.67 15.71 -2.66
CA TYR A 287 15.60 14.59 -2.49
C TYR A 287 15.71 14.11 -1.03
N SER A 288 15.11 14.81 -0.06
CA SER A 288 15.03 14.31 1.32
C SER A 288 13.94 13.25 1.45
N ILE A 289 14.13 12.37 2.44
CA ILE A 289 13.23 11.27 2.77
C ILE A 289 12.65 11.50 4.17
N PRO A 290 11.37 11.17 4.41
CA PRO A 290 10.76 11.21 5.74
C PRO A 290 11.57 10.44 6.78
N SER A 291 11.63 10.93 8.02
CA SER A 291 12.20 10.15 9.12
C SER A 291 11.32 8.96 9.51
N SER A 292 9.99 9.07 9.31
CA SER A 292 9.02 8.02 9.63
C SER A 292 9.16 6.75 8.79
N TYR A 293 9.99 6.77 7.75
CA TYR A 293 10.31 5.55 6.99
C TYR A 293 11.11 4.51 7.79
N TYR A 294 11.85 4.92 8.85
CA TYR A 294 12.87 4.08 9.49
C TYR A 294 12.60 3.78 10.97
#